data_AF-A0A060BX60-F1
#
_entry.id   AF-A0A060BX60-F1
#
_cell.length_a   1.000
_cell.length_b   1.000
_cell.length_c   1.000
_cell.angle_alpha   90.00
_cell.angle_beta   90.00
_cell.angle_gamma   90.00
#
_symmetry.space_group_name_H-M   'P 1'
#
loop_
_entity.id
_entity.type
_entity.pdbx_description
1 polymer ?
#
loop_
_entity_poly.entity_id
_entity_poly.type
_entity_poly.pdbx_seq_one_letter_code
_entity_poly.pdbx_strand_id
1 'polypeptide(L)'
;MQADVDEVYEDESNFSAYTSESGQDLRSAITVVDNSTGAVVAIAGGVGEKTGNRIWDYATDTKRQPGSSLKPLSVYAPAIEEGLILPSTAEDDTAYEVNSKGKLWPTNAEGYYR
;
A
#
# COMPACT_ATOMS: atom_id res chain seq x y z
N MET A 1 2.25 -18.07 12.15
CA MET A 1 1.68 -16.89 11.49
C MET A 1 1.52 -15.72 12.45
N GLN A 2 0.62 -15.77 13.44
CA GLN A 2 0.49 -14.64 14.39
C GLN A 2 1.79 -14.40 15.16
N ALA A 3 2.41 -15.46 15.71
CA ALA A 3 3.69 -15.33 16.41
C ALA A 3 4.80 -14.70 15.55
N ASP A 4 4.85 -15.00 14.25
CA ASP A 4 5.85 -14.44 13.33
C ASP A 4 5.59 -12.94 13.07
N VAL A 5 4.30 -12.55 13.01
CA VAL A 5 3.91 -11.14 12.92
C VAL A 5 4.26 -10.40 14.19
N ASP A 6 3.96 -10.98 15.35
CA ASP A 6 4.27 -10.39 16.67
C ASP A 6 5.78 -10.22 16.85
N GLU A 7 6.60 -11.22 16.49
CA GLU A 7 8.07 -11.15 16.54
C GLU A 7 8.61 -9.94 15.76
N VAL A 8 8.04 -9.64 14.59
CA VAL A 8 8.47 -8.48 13.78
C VAL A 8 7.92 -7.17 14.34
N TYR A 9 6.64 -7.13 14.71
CA TYR A 9 5.94 -5.89 15.06
C TYR A 9 6.19 -5.42 16.50
N GLU A 10 6.51 -6.32 17.43
CA GLU A 10 6.85 -5.98 18.81
C GLU A 10 8.30 -5.50 18.96
N ASP A 11 9.20 -5.94 18.07
CA ASP A 11 10.57 -5.42 18.01
C ASP A 11 10.61 -4.09 17.24
N GLU A 12 10.55 -2.98 17.98
CA GLU A 12 10.62 -1.61 17.45
C GLU A 12 11.88 -1.34 16.62
N SER A 13 12.96 -2.10 16.83
CA SER A 13 14.20 -1.91 16.07
C SER A 13 14.01 -2.17 14.57
N ASN A 14 13.06 -3.04 14.21
CA ASN A 14 12.66 -3.32 12.82
C ASN A 14 12.10 -2.09 12.08
N PHE A 15 11.68 -1.06 12.82
CA PHE A 15 11.08 0.17 12.28
C PHE A 15 11.89 1.43 12.60
N SER A 16 12.88 1.32 13.48
CA SER A 16 13.71 2.42 13.99
C SER A 16 14.52 3.17 12.93
N ALA A 17 14.74 2.57 11.76
CA ALA A 17 15.39 3.24 10.62
C ALA A 17 14.52 4.33 9.97
N TYR A 18 13.24 4.42 10.33
CA TYR A 18 12.26 5.26 9.67
C TYR A 18 11.63 6.25 10.66
N THR A 19 12.24 7.42 10.77
CA THR A 19 11.70 8.57 11.52
C THR A 19 11.42 9.71 10.54
N SER A 20 10.29 10.41 10.72
CA SER A 20 10.01 11.60 9.92
C SER A 20 11.04 12.70 10.20
N GLU A 21 11.17 13.67 9.28
CA GLU A 21 11.99 14.87 9.49
C GLU A 21 11.60 15.64 10.77
N SER A 22 10.32 15.53 11.17
CA SER A 22 9.78 16.12 12.40
C SER A 22 9.97 15.28 13.67
N GLY A 23 10.68 14.14 13.59
CA GLY A 23 10.98 13.27 14.73
C GLY A 23 9.84 12.32 15.12
N GLN A 24 8.89 12.06 14.23
CA GLN A 24 7.79 11.12 14.48
C GLN A 24 8.17 9.71 14.06
N ASP A 25 7.94 8.75 14.93
CA ASP A 25 8.16 7.34 14.65
C ASP A 25 7.21 6.83 13.56
N LEU A 26 7.70 5.87 12.76
CA LEU A 26 6.89 5.18 11.78
C LEU A 26 5.73 4.44 12.48
N ARG A 27 4.52 4.63 11.93
CA ARG A 27 3.36 3.79 12.23
C ARG A 27 3.13 2.82 11.08
N SER A 28 2.97 1.55 11.42
CA SER A 28 2.76 0.47 10.47
C SER A 28 1.69 -0.48 11.00
N ALA A 29 1.05 -1.20 10.08
CA ALA A 29 0.12 -2.28 10.37
C ALA A 29 0.18 -3.33 9.25
N ILE A 30 -0.19 -4.55 9.57
CA ILE A 30 -0.26 -5.68 8.64
C ILE A 30 -1.49 -6.53 8.91
N THR A 31 -2.07 -7.04 7.83
CA THR A 31 -3.10 -8.08 7.86
C THR A 31 -2.66 -9.21 6.94
N VAL A 32 -2.63 -10.43 7.45
CA VAL A 32 -2.31 -11.64 6.69
C VAL A 32 -3.61 -12.44 6.50
N VAL A 33 -3.91 -12.77 5.24
CA VAL A 33 -5.13 -13.47 4.85
C VAL A 33 -4.78 -14.77 4.14
N ASP A 34 -5.47 -15.85 4.48
CA ASP A 34 -5.46 -17.09 3.72
C ASP A 34 -6.27 -16.90 2.43
N ASN A 35 -5.63 -17.00 1.27
CA ASN A 35 -6.26 -16.73 -0.03
C ASN A 35 -7.34 -17.76 -0.42
N SER A 36 -7.31 -18.98 0.14
CA SER A 36 -8.26 -20.03 -0.22
C SER A 36 -9.57 -19.89 0.55
N THR A 37 -9.49 -19.45 1.80
CA THR A 37 -10.62 -19.37 2.74
C THR A 37 -11.09 -17.94 3.00
N GLY A 38 -10.24 -16.94 2.74
CA GLY A 38 -10.45 -15.54 3.11
C GLY A 38 -10.28 -15.26 4.60
N ALA A 39 -9.82 -16.23 5.40
CA ALA A 39 -9.63 -16.05 6.83
C ALA A 39 -8.43 -15.16 7.14
N VAL A 40 -8.59 -14.24 8.10
CA VAL A 40 -7.46 -13.50 8.68
C VAL A 40 -6.70 -14.45 9.59
N VAL A 41 -5.43 -14.73 9.27
CA VAL A 41 -4.58 -15.68 10.00
C VAL A 41 -3.55 -14.99 10.88
N ALA A 42 -3.29 -13.71 10.65
CA ALA A 42 -2.52 -12.85 11.55
C ALA A 42 -2.85 -11.37 11.31
N ILE A 43 -2.71 -10.56 12.35
CA ILE A 43 -2.88 -9.10 12.27
C ILE A 43 -2.00 -8.40 13.30
N ALA A 44 -1.41 -7.27 12.91
CA ALA A 44 -0.82 -6.31 13.85
C ALA A 44 -1.30 -4.90 13.50
N GLY A 45 -1.91 -4.25 14.49
CA GLY A 45 -2.52 -2.94 14.36
C GLY A 45 -1.61 -1.78 14.70
N GLY A 46 -0.35 -2.01 15.02
CA GLY A 46 0.62 -0.99 15.44
C GLY A 46 1.99 -1.61 15.72
N VAL A 47 3.02 -0.76 15.74
CA VAL A 47 4.39 -1.14 16.12
C VAL A 47 4.57 -0.99 17.63
N GLY A 48 5.25 -1.94 18.26
CA GLY A 48 5.52 -2.00 19.68
C GLY A 48 4.48 -2.80 20.47
N GLU A 49 4.74 -2.98 21.77
CA GLU A 49 3.90 -3.78 22.65
C GLU A 49 2.48 -3.20 22.78
N LYS A 50 1.47 -4.08 22.76
CA LYS A 50 0.08 -3.70 22.97
C LYS A 50 -0.17 -3.29 24.42
N THR A 51 -0.39 -1.99 24.64
CA THR A 51 -0.56 -1.41 25.98
C THR A 51 -1.96 -1.49 26.56
N GLY A 52 -2.97 -1.95 25.81
CA GLY A 52 -4.35 -1.99 26.30
C GLY A 52 -5.33 -2.75 25.41
N ASN A 53 -6.54 -2.92 25.92
CA ASN A 53 -7.62 -3.61 25.23
C ASN A 53 -8.40 -2.64 24.32
N ARG A 54 -8.64 -3.07 23.07
CA ARG A 54 -9.43 -2.33 22.06
C ARG A 54 -8.91 -0.89 21.85
N ILE A 55 -7.61 -0.72 21.95
CA ILE A 55 -6.92 0.48 21.49
C ILE A 55 -7.01 0.57 19.96
N TRP A 56 -6.69 1.73 19.41
CA TRP A 56 -6.76 1.99 17.97
C TRP A 56 -5.92 0.98 17.18
N ASP A 57 -6.52 0.37 16.17
CA ASP A 57 -5.87 -0.60 15.30
C ASP A 57 -5.72 -0.02 13.88
N TYR A 58 -4.48 0.25 13.46
CA TYR A 58 -4.21 0.79 12.13
C TYR A 58 -4.58 -0.17 10.99
N ALA A 59 -4.67 -1.48 11.24
CA ALA A 59 -5.07 -2.47 10.25
C ALA A 59 -6.59 -2.47 9.98
N THR A 60 -7.41 -2.14 10.98
CA THR A 60 -8.89 -2.19 10.86
C THR A 60 -9.56 -0.83 10.86
N ASP A 61 -9.06 0.13 11.64
CA ASP A 61 -9.78 1.38 11.93
C ASP A 61 -9.33 2.53 11.03
N THR A 62 -8.14 2.41 10.44
CA THR A 62 -7.53 3.49 9.65
C THR A 62 -7.84 3.37 8.16
N LYS A 63 -8.24 4.48 7.55
CA LYS A 63 -8.40 4.60 6.10
C LYS A 63 -7.27 5.45 5.51
N ARG A 64 -6.54 4.89 4.55
CA ARG A 64 -5.49 5.58 3.79
C ARG A 64 -5.74 5.43 2.29
N GLN A 65 -5.20 6.35 1.51
CA GLN A 65 -5.21 6.23 0.05
C GLN A 65 -4.30 5.04 -0.33
N PRO A 66 -4.79 4.06 -1.11
CA PRO A 66 -4.02 2.88 -1.50
C PRO A 66 -2.91 3.18 -2.52
N GLY A 67 -2.93 4.37 -3.13
CA GLY A 67 -1.97 4.77 -4.17
C GLY A 67 -1.96 3.78 -5.34
N SER A 68 -0.77 3.52 -5.88
CA SER A 68 -0.59 2.65 -7.05
C SER A 68 -1.04 1.20 -6.84
N SER A 69 -1.18 0.73 -5.59
CA SER A 69 -1.70 -0.61 -5.30
C SER A 69 -3.15 -0.79 -5.79
N LEU A 70 -3.86 0.29 -6.11
CA LEU A 70 -5.19 0.24 -6.71
C LEU A 70 -5.20 -0.14 -8.20
N LYS A 71 -4.11 0.13 -8.94
CA LYS A 71 -4.06 -0.02 -10.40
C LYS A 71 -4.45 -1.41 -10.91
N PRO A 72 -3.98 -2.52 -10.29
CA PRO A 72 -4.42 -3.86 -10.72
C PRO A 72 -5.93 -4.02 -10.66
N LEU A 73 -6.58 -3.46 -9.63
CA LEU A 73 -8.02 -3.61 -9.42
C LEU A 73 -8.86 -2.69 -10.29
N SER A 74 -8.45 -1.42 -10.47
CA SER A 74 -9.28 -0.42 -11.14
C SER A 74 -8.99 -0.22 -12.63
N VAL A 75 -7.83 -0.68 -13.11
CA VAL A 75 -7.38 -0.46 -14.50
C VAL A 75 -7.11 -1.78 -15.21
N TYR A 76 -6.13 -2.55 -14.72
CA TYR A 76 -5.62 -3.69 -15.49
C TYR A 76 -6.57 -4.90 -15.48
N ALA A 77 -7.09 -5.30 -14.32
CA ALA A 77 -8.05 -6.39 -14.23
C ALA A 77 -9.29 -6.17 -15.12
N PRO A 78 -10.02 -5.05 -15.04
CA PRO A 78 -11.17 -4.83 -15.90
C PRO A 78 -10.80 -4.74 -17.38
N ALA A 79 -9.66 -4.12 -17.74
CA ALA A 79 -9.24 -4.05 -19.14
C ALA A 79 -8.90 -5.42 -19.74
N ILE A 80 -8.32 -6.33 -18.95
CA ILE A 80 -8.06 -7.72 -19.36
C ILE A 80 -9.37 -8.51 -19.45
N GLU A 81 -10.28 -8.35 -18.49
CA GLU A 81 -11.57 -9.06 -18.45
C GLU A 81 -12.49 -8.69 -19.62
N GLU A 82 -12.47 -7.41 -20.02
CA GLU A 82 -13.17 -6.90 -21.20
C GLU A 82 -12.43 -7.19 -22.52
N GLY A 83 -11.25 -7.84 -22.46
CA GLY A 83 -10.44 -8.17 -23.63
C GLY A 83 -9.85 -6.97 -24.37
N LEU A 84 -9.75 -5.81 -23.72
CA LEU A 84 -9.18 -4.58 -24.28
C LEU A 84 -7.65 -4.67 -24.37
N ILE A 85 -7.02 -5.36 -23.41
CA ILE A 85 -5.58 -5.54 -23.35
C ILE A 85 -5.20 -7.01 -23.10
N LEU A 86 -3.99 -7.37 -23.52
CA LEU A 86 -3.30 -8.60 -23.17
C LEU A 86 -2.06 -8.25 -22.34
N PRO A 87 -1.45 -9.21 -21.62
CA PRO A 87 -0.19 -8.97 -20.91
C PRO A 87 0.95 -8.45 -21.81
N SER A 88 0.84 -8.64 -23.13
CA SER A 88 1.79 -8.18 -24.15
C SER A 88 1.36 -6.92 -24.88
N THR A 89 0.22 -6.30 -24.54
CA THR A 89 -0.20 -5.05 -25.19
C THR A 89 0.78 -3.95 -24.85
N ALA A 90 1.23 -3.22 -25.88
CA ALA A 90 2.05 -2.03 -25.71
C ALA A 90 1.13 -0.85 -25.38
N GLU A 91 1.46 -0.16 -24.30
CA GLU A 91 0.76 1.05 -23.86
C GLU A 91 1.63 2.28 -24.13
N ASP A 92 0.99 3.41 -24.42
CA ASP A 92 1.69 4.66 -24.68
C ASP A 92 2.19 5.28 -23.37
N ASP A 93 3.49 5.55 -23.28
CA ASP A 93 4.13 6.16 -22.11
C ASP A 93 4.42 7.63 -22.38
N THR A 94 3.36 8.42 -22.60
CA THR A 94 3.46 9.86 -22.89
C THR A 94 2.73 10.72 -21.87
N ALA A 95 3.11 12.00 -21.80
CA ALA A 95 2.43 12.95 -20.95
C ALA A 95 1.01 13.20 -21.46
N TYR A 96 0.02 12.82 -20.65
CA TYR A 96 -1.38 12.82 -21.07
C TYR A 96 -1.98 14.23 -21.17
N GLU A 97 -1.83 15.06 -20.14
CA GLU A 97 -2.49 16.39 -20.08
C GLU A 97 -1.61 17.47 -19.42
N VAL A 98 -2.00 18.74 -19.63
CA VAL A 98 -1.51 19.90 -18.87
C VAL A 98 -2.59 20.30 -17.88
N ASN A 99 -2.28 20.25 -16.58
CA ASN A 99 -3.24 20.64 -15.54
C ASN A 99 -3.54 22.15 -15.56
N SER A 100 -4.51 22.58 -14.74
CA SER A 100 -4.93 23.98 -14.62
C SER A 100 -3.83 24.97 -14.17
N LYS A 101 -2.65 24.48 -13.80
CA LYS A 101 -1.47 25.27 -13.42
C LYS A 101 -0.38 25.25 -14.50
N GLY A 102 -0.67 24.75 -15.70
CA GLY A 102 0.28 24.70 -16.81
C GLY A 102 1.35 23.60 -16.69
N LYS A 103 1.17 22.61 -15.80
CA LYS A 103 2.13 21.52 -15.60
C LYS A 103 1.60 20.19 -16.16
N LEU A 104 2.49 19.39 -16.75
CA LEU A 104 2.17 18.02 -17.18
C LEU A 104 1.60 17.20 -16.02
N TRP A 105 0.54 16.45 -16.30
CA TRP A 105 -0.16 15.61 -15.34
C TRP A 105 -0.95 14.50 -16.05
N PRO A 106 -1.01 13.28 -15.50
CA PRO A 106 -0.11 12.71 -14.49
C PRO A 106 1.34 12.61 -15.00
N THR A 107 2.31 12.44 -14.09
CA THR A 107 3.73 12.27 -14.43
C THR A 107 4.29 10.98 -13.87
N ASN A 108 5.23 10.37 -14.59
CA ASN A 108 5.98 9.22 -14.11
C ASN A 108 6.87 9.58 -12.92
N ALA A 109 7.08 8.63 -12.00
CA ALA A 109 7.95 8.83 -10.85
C ALA A 109 9.40 9.13 -11.25
N GLU A 110 9.82 8.59 -12.40
CA GLU A 110 11.15 8.78 -13.00
C GLU A 110 11.26 10.10 -13.76
N GLY A 111 10.14 10.73 -14.14
CA GLY A 111 10.11 12.01 -14.85
C GLY A 111 10.39 11.97 -16.35
N TYR A 112 10.51 10.79 -16.95
CA TYR A 112 10.69 10.60 -18.40
C TYR A 112 9.59 9.71 -19.00
N TYR A 113 9.48 9.75 -20.32
CA TYR A 113 8.47 9.12 -21.18
C TYR A 113 9.21 8.33 -22.29
N ARG A 114 8.64 7.25 -22.81
CA ARG A 114 9.30 6.35 -23.79
C ARG A 114 8.48 6.04 -25.03
#